data_AF-X1A9S1-F1
#
_entry.id   AF-X1A9S1-F1
#
_cell.length_a   1.000
_cell.length_b   1.000
_cell.length_c   1.000
_cell.angle_alpha   90.00
_cell.angle_beta   90.00
_cell.angle_gamma   90.00
#
_symmetry.space_group_name_H-M   'P 1'
#
loop_
_entity.id
_entity.type
_entity.pdbx_description
1 polymer ?
#
loop_
_entity_poly.entity_id
_entity_poly.type
_entity_poly.pdbx_seq_one_letter_code
_entity_poly.pdbx_strand_id
1 'polypeptide(L)'
;PSMFQTFIPSIKAIFEDDAVDCVLYIFSVPRVPLQRMASFALDGIKEQFKVLKQSAEKSKKPCIIVSFGSRWVFDFVSKGASHYNPGFTIPIMTRINQAIKAFKMMYEYNKSLRTKMI
;
A
#
# COMPACT_ATOMS: atom_id res chain seq x y z
N PRO A 1 9.05 -9.96 15.05
CA PRO A 1 7.99 -10.13 16.08
C PRO A 1 6.74 -9.27 15.80
N SER A 2 6.85 -7.94 15.78
CA SER A 2 5.70 -7.04 15.56
C SER A 2 4.99 -7.27 14.22
N MET A 3 5.72 -7.54 13.14
CA MET A 3 5.11 -7.80 11.83
C MET A 3 4.10 -8.97 11.85
N PHE A 4 4.48 -10.09 12.48
CA PHE A 4 3.62 -11.28 12.58
C PHE A 4 2.51 -11.12 13.62
N GLN A 5 2.79 -10.40 14.71
CA GLN A 5 1.86 -10.25 15.83
C GLN A 5 0.83 -9.13 15.61
N THR A 6 1.17 -8.09 14.86
CA THR A 6 0.29 -6.92 14.68
C THR A 6 0.04 -6.62 13.21
N PHE A 7 1.08 -6.38 12.40
CA PHE A 7 0.88 -5.91 11.02
C PHE A 7 0.05 -6.88 10.17
N ILE A 8 0.46 -8.14 10.06
CA ILE A 8 -0.21 -9.16 9.23
C ILE A 8 -1.66 -9.38 9.67
N PRO A 9 -1.97 -9.63 10.96
CA PRO A 9 -3.35 -9.82 11.38
C PRO A 9 -4.19 -8.54 11.18
N SER A 10 -3.65 -7.35 11.44
CA SER A 10 -4.37 -6.09 11.20
C SER A 10 -4.71 -5.87 9.73
N ILE A 11 -3.76 -6.10 8.82
CA ILE A 11 -4.02 -5.97 7.38
C ILE A 11 -5.09 -6.96 6.94
N LYS A 12 -5.01 -8.22 7.34
CA LYS A 12 -6.03 -9.21 7.00
C LYS A 12 -7.42 -8.78 7.50
N ALA A 13 -7.52 -8.37 8.77
CA ALA A 13 -8.77 -7.92 9.35
C ALA A 13 -9.38 -6.74 8.60
N ILE A 14 -8.58 -5.72 8.26
CA ILE A 14 -9.04 -4.54 7.51
C ILE A 14 -9.58 -4.92 6.12
N PHE A 15 -8.89 -5.82 5.41
CA PHE A 15 -9.33 -6.22 4.07
C PHE A 15 -10.50 -7.21 4.08
N GLU A 16 -10.70 -7.95 5.18
CA GLU A 16 -11.82 -8.88 5.36
C GLU A 16 -13.08 -8.21 5.93
N ASP A 17 -12.98 -6.99 6.47
CA ASP A 17 -14.12 -6.22 6.99
C ASP A 17 -15.00 -5.65 5.86
N ASP A 18 -16.23 -6.13 5.72
CA ASP A 18 -17.18 -5.72 4.69
C ASP A 18 -17.58 -4.23 4.77
N ALA A 19 -17.37 -3.56 5.90
CA ALA A 19 -17.59 -2.11 6.04
C ALA A 19 -16.46 -1.26 5.43
N VAL A 20 -15.35 -1.88 5.02
CA VAL A 20 -14.20 -1.19 4.43
C VAL A 20 -14.28 -1.24 2.90
N ASP A 21 -14.50 -0.08 2.28
CA ASP A 21 -14.55 0.04 0.81
C ASP A 21 -13.17 0.15 0.15
N CYS A 22 -12.20 0.78 0.83
CA CYS A 22 -10.85 1.02 0.31
C CYS A 22 -9.83 1.19 1.44
N VAL A 23 -8.55 1.01 1.12
CA VAL A 23 -7.46 1.02 2.12
C VAL A 23 -6.35 1.99 1.73
N LEU A 24 -6.17 3.03 2.54
CA LEU A 24 -5.00 3.93 2.49
C LEU A 24 -3.91 3.42 3.43
N TYR A 25 -2.84 2.85 2.88
CA TYR A 25 -1.69 2.42 3.66
C TYR A 25 -0.69 3.57 3.85
N ILE A 26 -0.45 3.98 5.09
CA ILE A 26 0.48 5.08 5.41
C ILE A 26 1.82 4.49 5.85
N PHE A 27 2.87 4.73 5.07
CA PHE A 27 4.25 4.40 5.40
C PHE A 27 4.99 5.65 5.84
N SER A 28 5.41 5.73 7.11
CA SER A 28 5.97 6.96 7.69
C SER A 28 7.33 6.81 8.38
N VAL A 29 8.09 5.76 8.05
CA VAL A 29 9.39 5.50 8.69
C VAL A 29 10.43 6.55 8.25
N PRO A 30 11.08 7.28 9.19
CA PRO A 30 12.08 8.28 8.84
C PRO A 30 13.33 7.70 8.18
N ARG A 31 14.04 8.54 7.41
CA ARG A 31 15.25 8.15 6.64
C ARG A 31 16.34 7.50 7.50
N VAL A 32 16.71 8.11 8.63
CA VAL A 32 17.84 7.67 9.45
C VAL A 32 17.62 6.25 9.99
N PRO A 33 16.45 5.91 10.57
CA PRO A 33 16.09 4.53 10.91
C PRO A 33 16.19 3.55 9.72
N LEU A 34 15.66 3.92 8.55
CA LEU A 34 15.70 3.06 7.36
C LEU A 34 17.13 2.78 6.90
N GLN A 35 18.01 3.78 6.95
CA GLN A 35 19.42 3.62 6.59
C GLN A 35 20.17 2.75 7.60
N ARG A 36 19.94 2.94 8.89
CA ARG A 36 20.59 2.16 9.96
C ARG A 36 20.19 0.68 9.93
N MET A 37 18.97 0.39 9.51
CA MET A 37 18.42 -0.97 9.44
C MET A 37 18.41 -1.54 8.02
N ALA A 38 19.10 -0.90 7.06
CA ALA A 38 18.95 -1.07 5.60
C ALA A 38 18.36 -2.42 5.13
N SER A 39 19.10 -3.53 5.26
CA SER A 39 18.66 -4.86 4.81
C SER A 39 17.41 -5.35 5.55
N PHE A 40 17.42 -5.27 6.88
CA PHE A 40 16.28 -5.64 7.72
C PHE A 40 15.03 -4.81 7.44
N ALA A 41 15.18 -3.50 7.23
CA ALA A 41 14.09 -2.61 6.87
C ALA A 41 13.53 -2.95 5.47
N LEU A 42 14.42 -3.27 4.52
CA LEU A 42 14.03 -3.64 3.17
C LEU A 42 13.27 -4.98 3.16
N ASP A 43 13.76 -5.99 3.87
CA ASP A 43 13.06 -7.28 4.01
C ASP A 43 11.72 -7.12 4.75
N GLY A 44 11.70 -6.22 5.74
CA GLY A 44 10.47 -5.84 6.43
C GLY A 44 9.41 -5.26 5.49
N ILE A 45 9.81 -4.32 4.62
CA ILE A 45 8.92 -3.71 3.62
C ILE A 45 8.46 -4.75 2.60
N LYS A 46 9.34 -5.65 2.15
CA LYS A 46 8.99 -6.71 1.19
C LYS A 46 7.85 -7.58 1.71
N GLU A 47 7.98 -8.08 2.94
CA GLU A 47 6.95 -8.93 3.54
C GLU A 47 5.65 -8.16 3.77
N GLN A 48 5.74 -6.91 4.23
CA GLN A 48 4.56 -6.04 4.36
C GLN A 48 3.84 -5.86 3.02
N PHE A 49 4.57 -5.58 1.95
CA PHE A 49 4.01 -5.31 0.63
C PHE A 49 3.49 -6.56 -0.05
N LYS A 50 4.12 -7.71 0.19
CA LYS A 50 3.62 -9.01 -0.24
C LYS A 50 2.25 -9.31 0.37
N VAL A 51 2.13 -9.15 1.69
CA VAL A 51 0.85 -9.36 2.39
C VAL A 51 -0.19 -8.35 1.95
N LEU A 52 0.17 -7.07 1.82
CA LEU A 52 -0.73 -6.02 1.35
C LEU A 52 -1.27 -6.31 -0.05
N LYS A 53 -0.39 -6.73 -0.99
CA LYS A 53 -0.77 -7.13 -2.35
C LYS A 53 -1.75 -8.30 -2.33
N GLN A 54 -1.41 -9.38 -1.62
CA GLN A 54 -2.27 -10.56 -1.52
C GLN A 54 -3.65 -10.24 -0.94
N SER A 55 -3.70 -9.39 0.09
CA SER A 55 -4.95 -8.95 0.70
C SER A 55 -5.78 -8.06 -0.24
N ALA A 56 -5.15 -7.13 -0.95
CA ALA A 56 -5.83 -6.28 -1.92
C ALA A 56 -6.38 -7.08 -3.12
N GLU A 57 -5.61 -8.04 -3.64
CA GLU A 57 -6.02 -8.91 -4.75
C GLU A 57 -7.18 -9.83 -4.34
N LYS A 58 -7.11 -10.44 -3.15
CA LYS A 58 -8.15 -11.33 -2.62
C LYS A 58 -9.48 -10.59 -2.41
N SER A 59 -9.42 -9.43 -1.78
CA SER A 59 -10.61 -8.63 -1.44
C SER A 59 -11.15 -7.81 -2.61
N LYS A 60 -10.34 -7.57 -3.64
CA LYS A 60 -10.61 -6.63 -4.74
C LYS A 60 -10.88 -5.19 -4.27
N LYS A 61 -10.53 -4.86 -3.03
CA LYS A 61 -10.66 -3.51 -2.47
C LYS A 61 -9.52 -2.63 -2.97
N PRO A 62 -9.80 -1.41 -3.48
CA PRO A 62 -8.75 -0.48 -3.88
C PRO A 62 -7.79 -0.19 -2.72
N CYS A 63 -6.50 -0.24 -3.01
CA CYS A 63 -5.45 0.08 -2.04
C CYS A 63 -4.45 1.06 -2.65
N ILE A 64 -4.02 2.04 -1.86
CA ILE A 64 -2.97 2.99 -2.22
C ILE A 64 -2.01 3.13 -1.04
N ILE A 65 -0.71 3.15 -1.34
CA ILE A 65 0.34 3.44 -0.36
C ILE A 65 0.68 4.92 -0.43
N VAL A 66 0.76 5.58 0.71
CA VAL A 66 1.37 6.90 0.85
C VAL A 66 2.66 6.76 1.65
N SER A 67 3.78 7.08 1.00
CA SER A 67 5.10 7.14 1.62
C SER A 67 5.40 8.58 2.06
N PHE A 68 5.45 8.79 3.37
CA PHE A 68 5.87 10.02 4.00
C PHE A 68 7.38 10.01 4.25
N GLY A 69 8.04 11.06 3.80
CA GLY A 69 9.46 11.26 4.07
C GLY A 69 10.14 12.06 2.98
N SER A 70 11.46 12.01 2.98
CA SER A 70 12.27 12.61 1.92
C SER A 70 12.13 11.83 0.62
N ARG A 71 12.60 12.42 -0.49
CA ARG A 71 12.69 11.73 -1.78
C ARG A 71 13.40 10.38 -1.68
N TRP A 72 14.45 10.31 -0.86
CA TRP A 72 15.19 9.09 -0.59
C TRP A 72 14.29 7.98 0.01
N VAL A 73 13.40 8.32 0.95
CA VAL A 73 12.46 7.36 1.54
C VAL A 73 11.48 6.85 0.48
N PHE A 74 10.95 7.75 -0.34
CA PHE A 74 10.08 7.35 -1.46
C PHE A 74 10.79 6.40 -2.43
N ASP A 75 12.03 6.70 -2.83
CA ASP A 75 12.80 5.85 -3.74
C ASP A 75 13.15 4.51 -3.07
N PHE A 76 13.46 4.49 -1.78
CA PHE A 76 13.73 3.27 -1.01
C PHE A 76 12.50 2.35 -0.98
N VAL A 77 11.34 2.91 -0.64
CA VAL A 77 10.07 2.18 -0.61
C VAL A 77 9.67 1.70 -2.01
N SER A 78 9.82 2.55 -3.03
CA SER A 78 9.49 2.20 -4.42
C SER A 78 10.38 1.08 -4.94
N LYS A 79 11.68 1.08 -4.63
CA LYS A 79 12.60 -0.03 -4.95
C LYS A 79 12.20 -1.32 -4.25
N GLY A 80 11.82 -1.23 -2.97
CA GLY A 80 11.28 -2.37 -2.23
C GLY A 80 10.08 -3.01 -2.92
N ALA A 81 9.21 -2.19 -3.51
CA ALA A 81 8.02 -2.64 -4.22
C ALA A 81 8.31 -3.19 -5.62
N SER A 82 9.08 -2.48 -6.45
CA SER A 82 9.24 -2.81 -7.88
C SER A 82 10.33 -3.85 -8.15
N HIS A 83 11.44 -3.82 -7.42
CA HIS A 83 12.59 -4.68 -7.69
C HIS A 83 12.42 -6.08 -7.10
N TYR A 84 11.71 -6.20 -5.98
CA TYR A 84 11.60 -7.45 -5.22
C TYR A 84 10.20 -8.07 -5.23
N ASN A 85 9.20 -7.38 -5.78
CA ASN A 85 7.87 -7.91 -6.02
C ASN A 85 7.46 -7.62 -7.48
N PRO A 86 8.03 -8.36 -8.45
CA PRO A 86 7.67 -8.18 -9.85
C PRO A 86 6.16 -8.34 -10.04
N GLY A 87 5.54 -7.36 -10.70
CA GLY A 87 4.08 -7.25 -10.81
C GLY A 87 3.41 -6.65 -9.57
N PHE A 88 4.11 -5.90 -8.72
CA PHE A 88 3.49 -5.07 -7.71
C PHE A 88 2.69 -3.93 -8.36
N THR A 89 1.38 -3.91 -8.14
CA THR A 89 0.43 -3.02 -8.82
C THR A 89 -0.16 -1.95 -7.91
N ILE A 90 0.08 -2.00 -6.60
CA ILE A 90 -0.47 -1.02 -5.67
C ILE A 90 0.24 0.34 -5.89
N PRO A 91 -0.49 1.42 -6.19
CA PRO A 91 0.11 2.73 -6.39
C PRO A 91 0.80 3.26 -5.13
N ILE A 92 1.99 3.84 -5.29
CA ILE A 92 2.74 4.50 -4.22
C ILE A 92 2.78 6.00 -4.50
N MET A 93 2.35 6.81 -3.53
CA MET A 93 2.24 8.26 -3.63
C MET A 93 3.02 8.93 -2.50
N THR A 94 3.34 10.22 -2.66
CA THR A 94 4.06 10.99 -1.63
C THR A 94 3.15 11.85 -0.77
N ARG A 95 1.87 12.01 -1.16
CA ARG A 95 0.92 12.90 -0.48
C ARG A 95 -0.47 12.26 -0.36
N ILE A 96 -1.10 12.40 0.81
CA ILE A 96 -2.47 11.92 1.05
C ILE A 96 -3.47 12.56 0.08
N ASN A 97 -3.32 13.86 -0.23
CA ASN A 97 -4.25 14.53 -1.15
C ASN A 97 -4.24 13.92 -2.56
N GLN A 98 -3.11 13.36 -3.01
CA GLN A 98 -3.00 12.63 -4.27
C GLN A 98 -3.70 11.27 -4.17
N ALA A 99 -3.51 10.56 -3.06
CA ALA A 99 -4.18 9.28 -2.81
C ALA A 99 -5.70 9.42 -2.76
N ILE A 100 -6.22 10.44 -2.07
CA ILE A 100 -7.67 10.74 -2.03
C ILE A 100 -8.21 11.02 -3.44
N LYS A 101 -7.50 11.83 -4.24
CA LYS A 101 -7.90 12.11 -5.64
C LYS A 101 -7.91 10.83 -6.47
N ALA A 102 -6.92 9.95 -6.29
CA ALA A 102 -6.86 8.68 -6.99
C ALA A 102 -8.00 7.74 -6.59
N PHE A 103 -8.33 7.63 -5.30
CA PHE A 103 -9.52 6.88 -4.87
C PHE A 103 -10.80 7.44 -5.50
N LYS A 104 -10.96 8.77 -5.52
CA LYS A 104 -12.10 9.40 -6.18
C LYS A 104 -12.16 9.05 -7.67
N MET A 105 -11.03 9.07 -8.39
CA MET A 105 -10.97 8.67 -9.80
C MET A 105 -11.33 7.19 -10.00
N MET A 106 -10.85 6.29 -9.14
CA MET A 106 -11.22 4.86 -9.19
C MET A 106 -12.72 4.66 -8.97
N TYR A 107 -13.31 5.39 -8.02
CA TYR A 107 -14.74 5.36 -7.74
C TYR A 107 -15.56 5.84 -8.94
N GLU A 108 -15.25 7.03 -9.49
CA GLU A 108 -15.96 7.59 -10.65
C GLU A 108 -15.81 6.69 -11.89
N TYR A 109 -14.62 6.11 -12.09
CA TYR A 109 -14.39 5.16 -13.18
C TYR A 109 -15.28 3.91 -13.03
N ASN A 110 -15.30 3.30 -11.84
CA ASN A 110 -16.17 2.15 -11.57
C ASN A 110 -17.66 2.48 -11.75
N LYS A 111 -18.08 3.67 -11.32
CA LYS A 111 -19.44 4.16 -11.54
C LYS A 111 -19.74 4.27 -13.04
N SER A 112 -18.83 4.86 -13.82
CA SER A 112 -18.98 5.02 -15.27
C SER A 112 -19.08 3.69 -16.02
N LEU A 113 -18.33 2.67 -15.59
CA LEU A 113 -18.41 1.32 -16.16
C LEU A 113 -19.79 0.69 -15.93
N ARG A 114 -20.36 0.86 -14.73
CA ARG A 114 -21.71 0.35 -14.42
C ARG A 114 -22.78 1.04 -15.25
N THR A 115 -22.65 2.35 -15.49
CA THR A 115 -23.60 3.12 -16.31
C THR A 115 -23.55 2.72 -17.79
N LYS A 116 -22.39 2.32 -18.32
CA LYS A 116 -22.24 1.92 -19.73
C LYS A 116 -22.69 0.47 -20.04
N MET A 117 -22.96 -0.34 -19.03
CA MET A 117 -23.44 -1.72 -19.18
C MET A 117 -24.98 -1.84 -19.13
N ILE A 118 -25.68 -0.71 -19.06
CA ILE A 118 -27.14 -0.58 -19.16
C ILE A 118 -27.44 0.10 -20.49
#